data_AF-A0A0G3UZM0-F1
#
_entry.id   AF-A0A0G3UZM0-F1
#
_cell.length_a   1.000
_cell.length_b   1.000
_cell.length_c   1.000
_cell.angle_alpha   90.00
_cell.angle_beta   90.00
_cell.angle_gamma   90.00
#
_symmetry.space_group_name_H-M   'P 1'
#
loop_
_entity.id
_entity.type
_entity.pdbx_description
1 polymer ?
#
loop_
_entity_poly.entity_id
_entity_poly.type
_entity_poly.pdbx_seq_one_letter_code
_entity_poly.pdbx_strand_id
1 'polypeptide(L)'
;MGRARAAGPPPGPTRPGFWRSPLRGPWLTAVFGLVLLAGVTVLFVTGLLSYAAYNPDLAPRNDQTPDKGWLGFYLFTWPTSPYWLYRLTQGVHTVLGVVLVPVLLAKLWSVIPKLFEWPPVRSLSHGLERLSLLLLVGGAGFTFVTGILNIQLDYIFPGSFYVLHFYGAWVFIGAFVLHVTFRLPRAVRAVRAGRGHQPDSGSAEAAGLVSPRPSPATISRRGALVMVGAGSFALLVVTAGQSIGGWWRQTALLAPHGRDPAKGPNGFQINKTAASSGIRPSDIGPAWRLTVRGAGRQEVLTRQMLLAMPQRQAALPIACVEGWSTPDQQWSGVRLTDLAALVGLGTDTPQVLVESVQRGGSFSSVVLAPNQARDERSLLALHVNGADLSPDHGYPARVIIPAAPGVHNTKWVTRLTFGEPV
;
A
#
# COMPACT_ATOMS: atom_id res chain seq x y z
N MET A 1 37.44 -41.21 31.66
CA MET A 1 36.44 -40.83 30.64
C MET A 1 35.26 -40.13 31.34
N GLY A 2 35.30 -38.81 31.47
CA GLY A 2 34.17 -38.03 31.97
C GLY A 2 33.28 -37.61 30.80
N ARG A 3 32.04 -38.13 30.72
CA ARG A 3 31.02 -37.59 29.80
C ARG A 3 30.76 -36.14 30.20
N ALA A 4 31.25 -35.18 29.40
CA ALA A 4 30.83 -33.80 29.51
C ALA A 4 29.31 -33.76 29.36
N ARG A 5 28.59 -33.48 30.47
CA ARG A 5 27.15 -33.20 30.42
C ARG A 5 26.97 -32.03 29.47
N ALA A 6 26.31 -32.25 28.33
CA ALA A 6 25.93 -31.17 27.44
C ALA A 6 25.22 -30.09 28.29
N ALA A 7 25.80 -28.90 28.35
CA ALA A 7 25.24 -27.81 29.14
C ALA A 7 23.80 -27.55 28.64
N GLY A 8 22.83 -27.63 29.56
CA GLY A 8 21.42 -27.38 29.23
C GLY A 8 21.20 -25.95 28.70
N PRO A 9 20.00 -25.64 28.20
CA PRO A 9 19.69 -24.31 27.68
C PRO A 9 20.03 -23.20 28.69
N PRO A 10 20.59 -22.07 28.24
CA PRO A 10 20.94 -20.95 29.11
C PRO A 10 19.69 -20.46 29.88
N PRO A 11 19.84 -19.83 31.06
CA PRO A 11 18.71 -19.22 31.75
C PRO A 11 17.96 -18.20 30.86
N GLY A 12 16.66 -18.03 31.10
CA GLY A 12 15.82 -17.06 30.38
C GLY A 12 14.96 -17.67 29.25
N PRO A 13 14.71 -16.93 28.16
CA PRO A 13 13.69 -17.26 27.17
C PRO A 13 13.95 -18.54 26.37
N THR A 14 15.18 -19.07 26.41
CA THR A 14 15.56 -20.34 25.79
C THR A 14 15.09 -21.57 26.57
N ARG A 15 14.64 -21.40 27.83
CA ARG A 15 14.03 -22.47 28.62
C ARG A 15 12.52 -22.50 28.41
N PRO A 16 11.91 -23.65 28.06
CA PRO A 16 10.46 -23.76 27.89
C PRO A 16 9.65 -23.27 29.10
N GLY A 17 10.15 -23.50 30.32
CA GLY A 17 9.51 -23.07 31.57
C GLY A 17 9.59 -21.57 31.89
N PHE A 18 10.26 -20.75 31.05
CA PHE A 18 10.20 -19.28 31.11
C PHE A 18 8.83 -18.77 30.62
N TRP A 19 8.27 -19.44 29.62
CA TRP A 19 7.02 -19.04 28.97
C TRP A 19 5.82 -19.66 29.69
N ARG A 20 5.21 -18.92 30.61
CA ARG A 20 4.19 -19.46 31.54
C ARG A 20 2.72 -19.27 31.14
N SER A 21 2.43 -18.62 30.02
CA SER A 21 1.03 -18.38 29.64
C SER A 21 0.30 -19.70 29.34
N PRO A 22 -0.82 -20.00 30.03
CA PRO A 22 -1.64 -21.19 29.77
C PRO A 22 -2.51 -21.04 28.51
N LEU A 23 -2.60 -19.83 27.97
CA LEU A 23 -3.47 -19.51 26.85
C LEU A 23 -2.91 -20.00 25.51
N ARG A 24 -1.59 -20.10 25.40
CA ARG A 24 -0.93 -20.61 24.19
C ARG A 24 -1.32 -22.07 23.95
N GLY A 25 -1.34 -22.44 22.68
CA GLY A 25 -1.69 -23.79 22.26
C GLY A 25 -2.00 -23.86 20.76
N PRO A 26 -2.06 -25.08 20.21
CA PRO A 26 -2.23 -25.31 18.77
C PRO A 26 -3.48 -24.62 18.22
N TRP A 27 -4.63 -24.79 18.89
CA TRP A 27 -5.90 -24.22 18.46
C TRP A 27 -5.85 -22.70 18.31
N LEU A 28 -5.44 -21.97 19.37
CA LEU A 28 -5.41 -20.49 19.34
C LEU A 28 -4.40 -19.97 18.30
N THR A 29 -3.25 -20.65 18.21
CA THR A 29 -2.19 -20.35 17.24
C THR A 29 -2.65 -20.56 15.80
N ALA A 30 -3.48 -21.57 15.57
CA ALA A 30 -4.06 -21.91 14.28
C ALA A 30 -5.15 -20.90 13.88
N VAL A 31 -6.02 -20.49 14.81
CA VAL A 31 -7.05 -19.46 14.55
C VAL A 31 -6.41 -18.16 14.05
N PHE A 32 -5.42 -17.62 14.76
CA PHE A 32 -4.71 -16.42 14.30
C PHE A 32 -3.98 -16.65 12.97
N GLY A 33 -3.42 -17.85 12.78
CA GLY A 33 -2.76 -18.23 11.53
C GLY A 33 -3.69 -18.24 10.31
N LEU A 34 -4.92 -18.74 10.47
CA LEU A 34 -5.91 -18.79 9.38
C LEU A 34 -6.48 -17.40 9.04
N VAL A 35 -6.69 -16.54 10.06
CA VAL A 35 -7.08 -15.14 9.83
C VAL A 35 -5.98 -14.41 9.06
N LEU A 36 -4.72 -14.58 9.46
CA LEU A 36 -3.57 -14.00 8.75
C LEU A 36 -3.41 -14.61 7.35
N LEU A 37 -3.73 -15.88 7.13
CA LEU A 37 -3.74 -16.47 5.79
C LEU A 37 -4.68 -15.74 4.86
N ALA A 38 -5.95 -15.60 5.23
CA ALA A 38 -6.90 -14.85 4.41
C ALA A 38 -6.45 -13.38 4.23
N GLY A 39 -6.06 -12.74 5.33
CA GLY A 39 -5.70 -11.32 5.34
C GLY A 39 -4.44 -10.99 4.52
N VAL A 40 -3.35 -11.73 4.73
CA VAL A 40 -2.09 -11.54 4.01
C VAL A 40 -2.25 -11.86 2.52
N THR A 41 -3.06 -12.85 2.15
CA THR A 41 -3.35 -13.10 0.73
C THR A 41 -4.03 -11.90 0.07
N VAL A 42 -5.04 -11.30 0.72
CA VAL A 42 -5.70 -10.08 0.20
C VAL A 42 -4.71 -8.90 0.15
N LEU A 43 -3.89 -8.71 1.19
CA LEU A 43 -2.85 -7.68 1.19
C LEU A 43 -1.87 -7.83 0.03
N PHE A 44 -1.39 -9.05 -0.19
CA PHE A 44 -0.45 -9.32 -1.26
C PHE A 44 -1.08 -9.02 -2.62
N VAL A 45 -2.27 -9.56 -2.90
CA VAL A 45 -2.97 -9.31 -4.17
C VAL A 45 -3.26 -7.82 -4.39
N THR A 46 -3.77 -7.13 -3.37
CA THR A 46 -4.04 -5.67 -3.48
C THR A 46 -2.75 -4.85 -3.61
N GLY A 47 -1.63 -5.29 -3.03
CA GLY A 47 -0.31 -4.70 -3.24
C GLY A 47 0.20 -4.88 -4.66
N LEU A 48 0.04 -6.08 -5.24
CA LEU A 48 0.35 -6.33 -6.66
C LEU A 48 -0.50 -5.44 -7.58
N LEU A 49 -1.80 -5.35 -7.32
CA LEU A 49 -2.68 -4.44 -8.08
C LEU A 49 -2.26 -2.97 -7.94
N SER A 50 -1.86 -2.54 -6.74
CA SER A 50 -1.37 -1.18 -6.52
C SER A 50 -0.13 -0.90 -7.35
N TYR A 51 0.81 -1.85 -7.38
CA TYR A 51 2.03 -1.77 -8.18
C TYR A 51 1.73 -1.78 -9.70
N ALA A 52 0.83 -2.65 -10.17
CA ALA A 52 0.40 -2.68 -11.56
C ALA A 52 -0.26 -1.36 -12.01
N ALA A 53 -0.95 -0.66 -11.11
CA ALA A 53 -1.58 0.63 -11.39
C ALA A 53 -0.59 1.76 -11.71
N TYR A 54 0.70 1.58 -11.38
CA TYR A 54 1.77 2.47 -11.82
C TYR A 54 2.11 2.28 -13.31
N ASN A 55 1.64 1.22 -13.98
CA ASN A 55 2.08 0.83 -15.32
C ASN A 55 3.63 0.81 -15.43
N PRO A 56 4.34 0.04 -14.59
CA PRO A 56 5.80 0.09 -14.51
C PRO A 56 6.53 -0.38 -15.78
N ASP A 57 5.88 -1.20 -16.62
CA ASP A 57 6.44 -1.64 -17.91
C ASP A 57 6.17 -0.66 -19.07
N LEU A 58 5.36 0.38 -18.83
CA LEU A 58 5.05 1.37 -19.85
C LEU A 58 6.23 2.34 -20.08
N ALA A 59 6.90 2.76 -19.01
CA ALA A 59 8.04 3.68 -19.10
C ALA A 59 8.91 3.62 -17.84
N PRO A 60 10.23 3.82 -17.93
CA PRO A 60 11.12 3.85 -16.77
C PRO A 60 10.72 4.89 -15.71
N ARG A 61 10.07 5.98 -16.11
CA ARG A 61 9.61 7.06 -15.20
C ARG A 61 8.46 6.63 -14.29
N ASN A 62 7.73 5.58 -14.68
CA ASN A 62 6.63 5.03 -13.89
C ASN A 62 7.10 4.03 -12.84
N ASP A 63 8.37 3.61 -12.88
CA ASP A 63 8.90 2.55 -12.04
C ASP A 63 10.17 2.99 -11.31
N GLN A 64 10.37 2.50 -10.09
CA GLN A 64 11.62 2.67 -9.35
C GLN A 64 12.36 1.33 -9.17
N THR A 65 11.85 0.25 -9.75
CA THR A 65 12.44 -1.10 -9.67
C THR A 65 12.79 -1.63 -11.07
N PRO A 66 13.74 -1.01 -11.80
CA PRO A 66 14.11 -1.44 -13.14
C PRO A 66 14.59 -2.91 -13.18
N ASP A 67 15.19 -3.38 -12.08
CA ASP A 67 15.75 -4.74 -11.96
C ASP A 67 14.73 -5.77 -11.41
N LYS A 68 13.42 -5.49 -11.47
CA LYS A 68 12.38 -6.42 -10.98
C LYS A 68 12.39 -7.78 -11.70
N GLY A 69 12.88 -7.83 -12.93
CA GLY A 69 13.00 -9.06 -13.73
C GLY A 69 11.68 -9.83 -13.79
N TRP A 70 11.73 -11.13 -13.50
CA TRP A 70 10.55 -12.01 -13.55
C TRP A 70 9.47 -11.67 -12.51
N LEU A 71 9.77 -10.85 -11.49
CA LEU A 71 8.79 -10.42 -10.50
C LEU A 71 7.70 -9.52 -11.11
N GLY A 72 7.85 -9.07 -12.36
CA GLY A 72 6.83 -8.33 -13.12
C GLY A 72 5.84 -9.19 -13.92
N PHE A 73 5.84 -10.53 -13.78
CA PHE A 73 5.05 -11.43 -14.64
C PHE A 73 3.53 -11.18 -14.66
N TYR A 74 3.01 -10.46 -13.65
CA TYR A 74 1.58 -10.19 -13.46
C TYR A 74 1.16 -8.81 -13.98
N LEU A 75 2.08 -8.06 -14.60
CA LEU A 75 1.81 -6.69 -15.04
C LEU A 75 0.94 -6.66 -16.29
N PHE A 76 0.04 -5.69 -16.34
CA PHE A 76 -0.89 -5.45 -17.43
C PHE A 76 -1.19 -3.97 -17.54
N THR A 77 -1.73 -3.53 -18.67
CA THR A 77 -2.21 -2.15 -18.83
C THR A 77 -3.37 -1.90 -17.87
N TRP A 78 -3.14 -1.02 -16.89
CA TRP A 78 -4.12 -0.77 -15.86
C TRP A 78 -5.42 -0.16 -16.43
N PRO A 79 -6.61 -0.69 -16.06
CA PRO A 79 -7.89 -0.25 -16.60
C PRO A 79 -8.32 1.10 -16.01
N THR A 80 -9.15 1.82 -16.75
CA THR A 80 -9.77 3.09 -16.31
C THR A 80 -11.16 2.91 -15.70
N SER A 81 -11.71 1.69 -15.72
CA SER A 81 -13.07 1.40 -15.27
C SER A 81 -13.12 0.14 -14.38
N PRO A 82 -13.94 0.13 -13.31
CA PRO A 82 -14.69 1.29 -12.80
C PRO A 82 -13.74 2.40 -12.28
N TYR A 83 -14.14 3.67 -12.39
CA TYR A 83 -13.23 4.80 -12.12
C TYR A 83 -12.72 4.86 -10.68
N TRP A 84 -13.41 4.20 -9.75
CA TRP A 84 -13.05 4.11 -8.34
C TRP A 84 -12.18 2.88 -8.01
N LEU A 85 -11.78 2.07 -9.01
CA LEU A 85 -11.08 0.80 -8.80
C LEU A 85 -9.85 0.96 -7.89
N TYR A 86 -8.96 1.89 -8.20
CA TYR A 86 -7.76 2.11 -7.40
C TYR A 86 -8.06 2.59 -5.97
N ARG A 87 -9.10 3.44 -5.80
CA ARG A 87 -9.58 3.86 -4.47
C ARG A 87 -9.97 2.64 -3.63
N LEU A 88 -10.68 1.68 -4.23
CA LEU A 88 -11.09 0.46 -3.54
C LEU A 88 -9.88 -0.42 -3.21
N THR A 89 -9.06 -0.77 -4.21
CA THR A 89 -7.95 -1.72 -4.00
C THR A 89 -6.93 -1.16 -3.01
N GLN A 90 -6.60 0.13 -3.11
CA GLN A 90 -5.65 0.78 -2.21
C GLN A 90 -6.23 1.00 -0.81
N GLY A 91 -7.52 1.35 -0.71
CA GLY A 91 -8.21 1.44 0.56
C GLY A 91 -8.24 0.09 1.29
N VAL A 92 -8.57 -0.99 0.58
CA VAL A 92 -8.54 -2.36 1.15
C VAL A 92 -7.13 -2.71 1.61
N HIS A 93 -6.10 -2.46 0.79
CA HIS A 93 -4.71 -2.77 1.13
C HIS A 93 -4.28 -2.10 2.45
N THR A 94 -4.45 -0.79 2.54
CA THR A 94 -3.95 0.00 3.68
C THR A 94 -4.78 -0.23 4.95
N VAL A 95 -6.12 -0.25 4.84
CA VAL A 95 -7.00 -0.49 5.98
C VAL A 95 -6.82 -1.90 6.52
N LEU A 96 -6.78 -2.91 5.66
CA LEU A 96 -6.56 -4.30 6.11
C LEU A 96 -5.18 -4.48 6.75
N GLY A 97 -4.15 -3.79 6.23
CA GLY A 97 -2.80 -3.84 6.78
C GLY A 97 -2.78 -3.39 8.24
N VAL A 98 -3.43 -2.28 8.53
CA VAL A 98 -3.57 -1.75 9.90
C VAL A 98 -4.45 -2.66 10.77
N VAL A 99 -5.59 -3.13 10.25
CA VAL A 99 -6.53 -4.00 10.99
C VAL A 99 -5.91 -5.33 11.40
N LEU A 100 -4.95 -5.85 10.63
CA LEU A 100 -4.27 -7.12 10.92
C LEU A 100 -3.14 -6.99 11.95
N VAL A 101 -2.71 -5.78 12.34
CA VAL A 101 -1.62 -5.60 13.32
C VAL A 101 -1.88 -6.35 14.64
N PRO A 102 -3.05 -6.23 15.30
CA PRO A 102 -3.32 -6.96 16.54
C PRO A 102 -3.30 -8.48 16.33
N VAL A 103 -3.79 -8.97 15.18
CA VAL A 103 -3.78 -10.41 14.85
C VAL A 103 -2.35 -10.90 14.63
N LEU A 104 -1.52 -10.12 13.93
CA LEU A 104 -0.10 -10.42 13.71
C LEU A 104 0.66 -10.48 15.04
N LEU A 105 0.47 -9.48 15.91
CA LEU A 105 1.09 -9.46 17.24
C LEU A 105 0.63 -10.64 18.10
N ALA A 106 -0.66 -10.97 18.08
CA ALA A 106 -1.19 -12.13 18.80
C ALA A 106 -0.62 -13.45 18.25
N LYS A 107 -0.46 -13.56 16.94
CA LYS A 107 0.20 -14.71 16.30
C LYS A 107 1.65 -14.82 16.73
N LEU A 108 2.44 -13.74 16.64
CA LEU A 108 3.84 -13.72 17.05
C LEU A 108 3.99 -14.07 18.54
N TRP A 109 3.14 -13.50 19.40
CA TRP A 109 3.10 -13.86 20.82
C TRP A 109 2.76 -15.33 21.07
N SER A 110 1.87 -15.92 20.27
CA SER A 110 1.48 -17.34 20.43
C SER A 110 2.62 -18.30 20.08
N VAL A 111 3.52 -17.90 19.18
CA VAL A 111 4.66 -18.71 18.71
C VAL A 111 6.02 -18.26 19.25
N ILE A 112 6.08 -17.19 20.06
CA ILE A 112 7.33 -16.60 20.54
C ILE A 112 8.31 -17.61 21.16
N PRO A 113 7.90 -18.67 21.91
CA PRO A 113 8.86 -19.63 22.45
C PRO A 113 9.69 -20.33 21.37
N LYS A 114 9.10 -20.53 20.17
CA LYS A 114 9.78 -21.15 19.03
C LYS A 114 10.90 -20.29 18.47
N LEU A 115 10.85 -18.97 18.66
CA LEU A 115 11.92 -18.07 18.23
C LEU A 115 13.19 -18.25 19.09
N PHE A 116 13.03 -18.67 20.34
CA PHE A 116 14.11 -18.87 21.32
C PHE A 116 14.50 -20.34 21.52
N GLU A 117 14.14 -21.24 20.61
CA GLU A 117 14.46 -22.66 20.74
C GLU A 117 15.98 -22.91 20.81
N TRP A 118 16.39 -23.81 21.72
CA TRP A 118 17.78 -24.17 21.96
C TRP A 118 18.03 -25.68 21.68
N PRO A 119 19.18 -26.07 21.11
CA PRO A 119 20.19 -25.19 20.50
C PRO A 119 19.65 -24.46 19.26
N PRO A 120 20.22 -23.31 18.87
CA PRO A 120 19.68 -22.48 17.79
C PRO A 120 19.61 -23.19 16.43
N VAL A 121 20.57 -24.10 16.18
CA VAL A 121 20.61 -24.97 15.01
C VAL A 121 20.98 -26.39 15.48
N ARG A 122 20.14 -27.37 15.13
CA ARG A 122 20.36 -28.81 15.46
C ARG A 122 20.88 -29.62 14.27
N SER A 123 20.58 -29.17 13.06
CA SER A 123 20.92 -29.81 11.79
C SER A 123 20.82 -28.79 10.66
N LEU A 124 21.32 -29.12 9.47
CA LEU A 124 21.17 -28.28 8.27
C LEU A 124 19.69 -28.01 7.95
N SER A 125 18.84 -29.04 8.00
CA SER A 125 17.40 -28.90 7.77
C SER A 125 16.73 -27.96 8.78
N HIS A 126 17.10 -28.07 10.06
CA HIS A 126 16.63 -27.16 11.10
C HIS A 126 17.15 -25.73 10.88
N GLY A 127 18.39 -25.58 10.43
CA GLY A 127 18.96 -24.27 10.05
C GLY A 127 18.17 -23.59 8.93
N LEU A 128 17.81 -24.35 7.88
CA LEU A 128 16.97 -23.86 6.79
C LEU A 128 15.55 -23.50 7.25
N GLU A 129 14.96 -24.29 8.14
CA GLU A 129 13.67 -23.95 8.76
C GLU A 129 13.75 -22.64 9.55
N ARG A 130 14.82 -22.44 10.32
CA ARG A 130 15.07 -21.20 11.09
C ARG A 130 15.29 -19.99 10.18
N LEU A 131 16.00 -20.17 9.07
CA LEU A 131 16.17 -19.12 8.06
C LEU A 131 14.83 -18.73 7.44
N SER A 132 14.00 -19.70 7.05
CA SER A 132 12.65 -19.44 6.54
C SER A 132 11.80 -18.70 7.57
N LEU A 133 11.87 -19.07 8.85
CA LEU A 133 11.17 -18.35 9.93
C LEU A 133 11.69 -16.92 10.11
N LEU A 134 13.00 -16.69 9.97
CA LEU A 134 13.59 -15.36 10.03
C LEU A 134 13.05 -14.49 8.88
N LEU A 135 13.04 -15.01 7.65
CA LEU A 135 12.50 -14.29 6.48
C LEU A 135 10.99 -14.04 6.62
N LEU A 136 10.25 -14.97 7.22
CA LEU A 136 8.82 -14.82 7.48
C LEU A 136 8.53 -13.72 8.50
N VAL A 137 9.17 -13.78 9.68
CA VAL A 137 8.93 -12.83 10.79
C VAL A 137 9.54 -11.48 10.47
N GLY A 138 10.76 -11.47 9.96
CA GLY A 138 11.45 -10.25 9.52
C GLY A 138 10.73 -9.59 8.36
N GLY A 139 10.31 -10.35 7.35
CA GLY A 139 9.55 -9.86 6.22
C GLY A 139 8.17 -9.31 6.62
N ALA A 140 7.44 -10.01 7.50
CA ALA A 140 6.18 -9.51 8.05
C ALA A 140 6.38 -8.21 8.82
N GLY A 141 7.37 -8.17 9.73
CA GLY A 141 7.70 -6.97 10.49
C GLY A 141 8.07 -5.80 9.58
N PHE A 142 8.97 -6.05 8.61
CA PHE A 142 9.42 -5.06 7.65
C PHE A 142 8.28 -4.49 6.81
N THR A 143 7.46 -5.35 6.19
CA THR A 143 6.35 -4.90 5.31
C THR A 143 5.27 -4.17 6.11
N PHE A 144 4.85 -4.68 7.28
CA PHE A 144 3.86 -3.98 8.10
C PHE A 144 4.39 -2.65 8.62
N VAL A 145 5.63 -2.59 9.12
CA VAL A 145 6.21 -1.33 9.62
C VAL A 145 6.37 -0.32 8.50
N THR A 146 7.00 -0.68 7.39
CA THR A 146 7.17 0.25 6.25
C THR A 146 5.83 0.70 5.68
N GLY A 147 4.83 -0.18 5.62
CA GLY A 147 3.46 0.17 5.22
C GLY A 147 2.80 1.17 6.16
N ILE A 148 2.90 0.96 7.48
CA ILE A 148 2.37 1.89 8.49
C ILE A 148 3.08 3.25 8.41
N LEU A 149 4.42 3.24 8.31
CA LEU A 149 5.20 4.47 8.15
C LEU A 149 4.79 5.25 6.90
N ASN A 150 4.53 4.56 5.78
CA ASN A 150 4.00 5.19 4.57
C ASN A 150 2.61 5.80 4.78
N ILE A 151 1.69 5.10 5.45
CA ILE A 151 0.36 5.65 5.80
C ILE A 151 0.48 6.90 6.69
N GLN A 152 1.48 6.91 7.59
CA GLN A 152 1.76 8.02 8.51
C GLN A 152 2.63 9.13 7.91
N LEU A 153 3.07 9.01 6.65
CA LEU A 153 3.99 9.93 5.97
C LEU A 153 5.35 10.09 6.65
N ASP A 154 5.77 9.06 7.40
CA ASP A 154 6.99 9.08 8.21
C ASP A 154 8.12 8.30 7.55
N TYR A 155 8.84 8.95 6.63
CA TYR A 155 9.90 8.34 5.82
C TYR A 155 11.27 8.41 6.52
N ILE A 156 11.37 7.78 7.70
CA ILE A 156 12.59 7.78 8.54
C ILE A 156 13.69 6.81 8.09
N PHE A 157 13.41 5.94 7.12
CA PHE A 157 14.36 4.93 6.65
C PHE A 157 15.12 5.39 5.42
N PRO A 158 16.41 5.00 5.27
CA PRO A 158 17.18 5.32 4.08
C PRO A 158 16.62 4.54 2.88
N GLY A 159 16.15 5.25 1.85
CA GLY A 159 15.73 4.67 0.58
C GLY A 159 14.26 4.90 0.22
N SER A 160 13.90 4.45 -0.98
CA SER A 160 12.53 4.59 -1.50
C SER A 160 11.60 3.56 -0.87
N PHE A 161 10.50 4.02 -0.25
CA PHE A 161 9.42 3.14 0.22
C PHE A 161 8.99 2.18 -0.88
N TYR A 162 8.81 2.67 -2.10
CA TYR A 162 8.36 1.88 -3.25
C TYR A 162 9.28 0.66 -3.48
N VAL A 163 10.59 0.88 -3.55
CA VAL A 163 11.59 -0.16 -3.81
C VAL A 163 11.67 -1.14 -2.64
N LEU A 164 11.82 -0.59 -1.43
CA LEU A 164 11.98 -1.37 -0.22
C LEU A 164 10.76 -2.26 0.03
N HIS A 165 9.57 -1.68 -0.03
CA HIS A 165 8.33 -2.38 0.23
C HIS A 165 8.04 -3.45 -0.84
N PHE A 166 8.33 -3.18 -2.13
CA PHE A 166 8.17 -4.16 -3.22
C PHE A 166 9.02 -5.42 -3.00
N TYR A 167 10.34 -5.27 -2.84
CA TYR A 167 11.21 -6.43 -2.66
C TYR A 167 10.99 -7.11 -1.31
N GLY A 168 10.73 -6.33 -0.25
CA GLY A 168 10.37 -6.86 1.06
C GLY A 168 9.09 -7.71 1.03
N ALA A 169 8.08 -7.30 0.25
CA ALA A 169 6.85 -8.06 0.05
C ALA A 169 7.10 -9.39 -0.67
N TRP A 170 7.97 -9.42 -1.68
CA TRP A 170 8.34 -10.66 -2.37
C TRP A 170 9.12 -11.63 -1.50
N VAL A 171 10.07 -11.14 -0.69
CA VAL A 171 10.77 -11.96 0.30
C VAL A 171 9.79 -12.52 1.33
N PHE A 172 8.90 -11.66 1.85
CA PHE A 172 7.89 -12.06 2.82
C PHE A 172 6.93 -13.11 2.27
N ILE A 173 6.35 -12.89 1.08
CA ILE A 173 5.35 -13.80 0.52
C ILE A 173 5.97 -15.17 0.15
N GLY A 174 7.22 -15.20 -0.31
CA GLY A 174 7.93 -16.45 -0.58
C GLY A 174 8.06 -17.30 0.70
N ALA A 175 8.50 -16.68 1.80
CA ALA A 175 8.56 -17.33 3.11
C ALA A 175 7.16 -17.70 3.64
N PHE A 176 6.17 -16.86 3.39
CA PHE A 176 4.78 -17.06 3.79
C PHE A 176 4.15 -18.29 3.10
N VAL A 177 4.29 -18.41 1.79
CA VAL A 177 3.80 -19.57 1.02
C VAL A 177 4.46 -20.85 1.51
N LEU A 178 5.79 -20.85 1.68
CA LEU A 178 6.51 -22.00 2.21
C LEU A 178 5.99 -22.41 3.60
N HIS A 179 5.80 -21.43 4.48
CA HIS A 179 5.24 -21.65 5.81
C HIS A 179 3.83 -22.24 5.76
N VAL A 180 2.94 -21.67 4.95
CA VAL A 180 1.55 -22.11 4.80
C VAL A 180 1.49 -23.55 4.31
N THR A 181 2.26 -23.89 3.27
CA THR A 181 2.32 -25.25 2.70
C THR A 181 2.61 -26.31 3.77
N PHE A 182 3.55 -26.05 4.69
CA PHE A 182 3.91 -27.02 5.74
C PHE A 182 3.03 -26.97 7.00
N ARG A 183 2.36 -25.83 7.27
CA ARG A 183 1.64 -25.61 8.52
C ARG A 183 0.13 -25.69 8.38
N LEU A 184 -0.43 -25.49 7.18
CA LEU A 184 -1.89 -25.47 6.97
C LEU A 184 -2.58 -26.77 7.40
N PRO A 185 -2.09 -27.98 7.07
CA PRO A 185 -2.76 -29.22 7.52
C PRO A 185 -2.82 -29.34 9.05
N ARG A 186 -1.76 -28.89 9.74
CA ARG A 186 -1.72 -28.87 11.21
C ARG A 186 -2.67 -27.82 11.79
N ALA A 187 -2.72 -26.63 11.19
CA ALA A 187 -3.64 -25.57 11.62
C ALA A 187 -5.10 -26.00 11.47
N VAL A 188 -5.47 -26.62 10.35
CA VAL A 188 -6.83 -27.13 10.11
C VAL A 188 -7.18 -28.23 11.11
N ARG A 189 -6.28 -29.20 11.34
CA ARG A 189 -6.52 -30.24 12.37
C ARG A 189 -6.70 -29.64 13.76
N ALA A 190 -5.85 -28.69 14.15
CA ALA A 190 -5.95 -28.05 15.45
C ALA A 190 -7.30 -27.31 15.63
N VAL A 191 -7.78 -26.62 14.60
CA VAL A 191 -9.10 -25.95 14.66
C VAL A 191 -10.24 -26.97 14.71
N ARG A 192 -10.17 -28.05 13.91
CA ARG A 192 -11.18 -29.13 13.90
C ARG A 192 -11.24 -29.90 15.21
N ALA A 193 -10.12 -30.10 15.89
CA ALA A 193 -10.07 -30.72 17.21
C ALA A 193 -10.78 -29.89 18.30
N GLY A 194 -11.00 -28.60 18.02
CA GLY A 194 -11.79 -27.72 18.88
C GLY A 194 -10.99 -27.09 20.01
N ARG A 195 -11.59 -26.07 20.63
CA ARG A 195 -10.94 -25.20 21.62
C ARG A 195 -10.55 -25.90 22.92
N GLY A 196 -11.26 -26.97 23.26
CA GLY A 196 -11.05 -27.78 24.47
C GLY A 196 -10.00 -28.87 24.31
N HIS A 197 -9.54 -29.15 23.07
CA HIS A 197 -8.50 -30.14 22.85
C HIS A 197 -7.17 -29.65 23.45
N GLN A 198 -6.59 -30.46 24.31
CA GLN A 198 -5.31 -30.21 24.94
C GLN A 198 -4.38 -31.34 24.54
N PRO A 199 -3.38 -31.07 23.69
CA PRO A 199 -2.46 -32.11 23.25
C PRO A 199 -1.63 -32.60 24.44
N ASP A 200 -1.27 -33.88 24.42
CA ASP A 200 -0.44 -34.49 25.47
C ASP A 200 0.87 -33.71 25.64
N SER A 201 1.27 -33.51 26.90
CA SER A 201 2.51 -32.84 27.24
C SER A 201 3.71 -33.58 26.64
N GLY A 202 4.47 -32.90 25.77
CA GLY A 202 5.62 -33.50 25.07
C GLY A 202 5.32 -34.07 23.68
N SER A 203 4.05 -34.09 23.26
CA SER A 203 3.70 -34.41 21.88
C SER A 203 4.29 -33.41 20.88
N ALA A 204 4.51 -33.85 19.64
CA ALA A 204 4.94 -32.98 18.55
C ALA A 204 3.95 -31.83 18.27
N GLU A 205 2.68 -32.00 18.66
CA GLU A 205 1.64 -31.00 18.56
C GLU A 205 1.75 -29.92 19.66
N ALA A 206 2.08 -30.33 20.89
CA ALA A 206 2.32 -29.42 22.00
C ALA A 206 3.66 -28.66 21.91
N ALA A 207 4.61 -29.17 21.12
CA ALA A 207 5.99 -28.71 21.05
C ALA A 207 6.12 -27.19 20.84
N GLY A 208 6.57 -26.50 21.90
CA GLY A 208 6.82 -25.06 21.94
C GLY A 208 5.58 -24.16 21.99
N LEU A 209 4.36 -24.73 21.99
CA LEU A 209 3.10 -23.98 22.06
C LEU A 209 2.38 -24.13 23.40
N VAL A 210 2.60 -25.22 24.12
CA VAL A 210 2.02 -25.44 25.45
C VAL A 210 3.09 -25.25 26.51
N SER A 211 2.79 -24.47 27.54
CA SER A 211 3.72 -24.28 28.66
C SER A 211 3.82 -25.56 29.49
N PRO A 212 5.03 -26.05 29.82
CA PRO A 212 5.18 -27.18 30.73
C PRO A 212 4.92 -26.81 32.19
N ARG A 213 4.93 -25.52 32.52
CA ARG A 213 4.66 -24.99 33.87
C ARG A 213 3.77 -23.74 33.76
N PRO A 214 2.48 -23.92 33.42
CA PRO A 214 1.58 -22.79 33.23
C PRO A 214 1.33 -22.07 34.56
N SER A 215 1.29 -20.74 34.51
CA SER A 215 0.72 -19.92 35.57
C SER A 215 -0.81 -19.93 35.48
N PRO A 216 -1.54 -19.53 36.54
CA PRO A 216 -2.97 -19.27 36.45
C PRO A 216 -3.29 -18.29 35.31
N ALA A 217 -4.38 -18.55 34.60
CA ALA A 217 -4.79 -17.72 33.47
C ALA A 217 -5.31 -16.36 33.98
N THR A 218 -4.72 -15.26 33.50
CA THR A 218 -5.21 -13.90 33.81
C THR A 218 -6.46 -13.53 33.02
N ILE A 219 -6.63 -14.09 31.82
CA ILE A 219 -7.82 -13.99 30.99
C ILE A 219 -8.13 -15.35 30.36
N SER A 220 -9.35 -15.55 29.84
CA SER A 220 -9.69 -16.76 29.08
C SER A 220 -9.23 -16.67 27.62
N ARG A 221 -9.14 -17.82 26.91
CA ARG A 221 -8.90 -17.84 25.45
C ARG A 221 -9.97 -17.04 24.67
N ARG A 222 -11.23 -17.01 25.16
CA ARG A 222 -12.30 -16.17 24.60
C ARG A 222 -11.99 -14.70 24.80
N GLY A 223 -11.56 -14.33 26.01
CA GLY A 223 -11.14 -12.97 26.34
C GLY A 223 -9.99 -12.50 25.44
N ALA A 224 -9.00 -13.36 25.18
CA ALA A 224 -7.91 -13.06 24.26
C ALA A 224 -8.41 -12.82 22.82
N LEU A 225 -9.32 -13.66 22.31
CA LEU A 225 -9.92 -13.47 20.98
C LEU A 225 -10.74 -12.18 20.90
N VAL A 226 -11.54 -11.88 21.94
CA VAL A 226 -12.31 -10.64 22.03
C VAL A 226 -11.37 -9.43 22.07
N MET A 227 -10.28 -9.49 22.84
CA MET A 227 -9.29 -8.40 22.91
C MET A 227 -8.64 -8.13 21.55
N VAL A 228 -8.19 -9.18 20.86
CA VAL A 228 -7.58 -9.05 19.53
C VAL A 228 -8.60 -8.54 18.51
N GLY A 229 -9.80 -9.12 18.50
CA GLY A 229 -10.89 -8.71 17.62
C GLY A 229 -11.34 -7.27 17.86
N ALA A 230 -11.49 -6.86 19.12
CA ALA A 230 -11.84 -5.50 19.49
C ALA A 230 -10.73 -4.50 19.11
N GLY A 231 -9.45 -4.86 19.29
CA GLY A 231 -8.33 -4.05 18.82
C GLY A 231 -8.35 -3.87 17.30
N SER A 232 -8.52 -4.96 16.55
CA SER A 232 -8.65 -4.91 15.09
C SER A 232 -9.86 -4.11 14.63
N PHE A 233 -11.00 -4.24 15.31
CA PHE A 233 -12.22 -3.48 15.02
C PHE A 233 -12.06 -1.99 15.35
N ALA A 234 -11.45 -1.65 16.47
CA ALA A 234 -11.14 -0.26 16.82
C ALA A 234 -10.25 0.38 15.75
N LEU A 235 -9.20 -0.33 15.33
CA LEU A 235 -8.32 0.10 14.23
C LEU A 235 -9.07 0.28 12.90
N LEU A 236 -9.99 -0.63 12.57
CA LEU A 236 -10.88 -0.49 11.41
C LEU A 236 -11.68 0.80 11.49
N VAL A 237 -12.37 1.03 12.61
CA VAL A 237 -13.19 2.23 12.84
C VAL A 237 -12.34 3.50 12.69
N VAL A 238 -11.13 3.53 13.27
CA VAL A 238 -10.31 4.75 13.27
C VAL A 238 -9.47 4.97 12.01
N THR A 239 -9.54 4.05 11.05
CA THR A 239 -8.69 4.09 9.83
C THR A 239 -9.50 4.09 8.55
N ALA A 240 -10.58 3.30 8.45
CA ALA A 240 -11.34 3.11 7.21
C ALA A 240 -11.95 4.42 6.65
N GLY A 241 -12.29 5.35 7.54
CA GLY A 241 -12.86 6.65 7.18
C GLY A 241 -12.02 7.45 6.19
N GLN A 242 -10.69 7.33 6.24
CA GLN A 242 -9.80 8.08 5.34
C GLN A 242 -9.92 7.63 3.87
N SER A 243 -10.28 6.37 3.65
CA SER A 243 -10.41 5.76 2.31
C SER A 243 -11.85 5.80 1.79
N ILE A 244 -12.84 5.70 2.69
CA ILE A 244 -14.27 5.72 2.35
C ILE A 244 -14.76 7.15 2.11
N GLY A 245 -14.31 8.11 2.93
CA GLY A 245 -14.80 9.49 2.87
C GLY A 245 -16.21 9.67 3.44
N GLY A 246 -16.86 10.78 3.07
CA GLY A 246 -18.19 11.15 3.57
C GLY A 246 -18.23 11.30 5.10
N TRP A 247 -19.35 10.92 5.72
CA TRP A 247 -19.51 10.97 7.18
C TRP A 247 -18.46 10.13 7.93
N TRP A 248 -18.06 8.99 7.35
CA TRP A 248 -17.06 8.09 7.95
C TRP A 248 -15.68 8.74 8.09
N ARG A 249 -15.35 9.79 7.31
CA ARG A 249 -14.07 10.48 7.44
C ARG A 249 -13.81 11.00 8.85
N GLN A 250 -14.85 11.38 9.58
CA GLN A 250 -14.75 11.86 10.96
C GLN A 250 -14.16 10.83 11.93
N THR A 251 -14.25 9.54 11.59
CA THR A 251 -13.68 8.47 12.39
C THR A 251 -12.19 8.30 12.17
N ALA A 252 -11.59 8.89 11.13
CA ALA A 252 -10.18 8.72 10.75
C ALA A 252 -9.20 9.46 11.69
N LEU A 253 -9.27 9.19 12.99
CA LEU A 253 -8.59 9.94 14.05
C LEU A 253 -7.06 9.81 14.03
N LEU A 254 -6.54 8.73 13.46
CA LEU A 254 -5.11 8.43 13.39
C LEU A 254 -4.52 8.58 11.98
N ALA A 255 -5.30 9.09 11.02
CA ALA A 255 -4.86 9.27 9.66
C ALA A 255 -4.37 10.72 9.43
N PRO A 256 -3.15 10.94 8.89
CA PRO A 256 -2.64 12.30 8.62
C PRO A 256 -3.58 13.14 7.74
N HIS A 257 -4.26 12.49 6.79
CA HIS A 257 -5.24 13.09 5.88
C HIS A 257 -6.68 12.72 6.25
N GLY A 258 -6.93 12.46 7.53
CA GLY A 258 -8.24 12.06 8.06
C GLY A 258 -9.28 13.19 8.09
N ARG A 259 -8.90 14.45 7.81
CA ARG A 259 -9.81 15.60 7.84
C ARG A 259 -9.61 16.49 6.62
N ASP A 260 -10.62 17.29 6.31
CA ASP A 260 -10.56 18.30 5.26
C ASP A 260 -9.67 19.46 5.72
N PRO A 261 -8.66 19.86 4.92
CA PRO A 261 -7.71 20.89 5.32
C PRO A 261 -8.31 22.30 5.33
N ALA A 262 -9.39 22.54 4.56
CA ALA A 262 -10.05 23.83 4.47
C ALA A 262 -11.52 23.67 4.07
N LYS A 263 -12.28 24.77 4.12
CA LYS A 263 -13.63 24.83 3.53
C LYS A 263 -13.55 25.25 2.06
N GLY A 264 -14.62 25.01 1.32
CA GLY A 264 -14.82 25.51 -0.04
C GLY A 264 -14.35 24.56 -1.15
N PRO A 265 -14.37 25.01 -2.41
CA PRO A 265 -14.18 24.16 -3.59
C PRO A 265 -12.86 23.38 -3.62
N ASN A 266 -11.80 23.94 -3.06
CA ASN A 266 -10.46 23.35 -2.98
C ASN A 266 -10.16 22.71 -1.61
N GLY A 267 -11.17 22.58 -0.75
CA GLY A 267 -11.03 22.22 0.67
C GLY A 267 -10.81 20.74 0.97
N PHE A 268 -10.37 19.92 0.01
CA PHE A 268 -10.15 18.48 0.20
C PHE A 268 -8.65 18.14 0.31
N GLN A 269 -8.35 16.88 0.66
CA GLN A 269 -7.00 16.40 1.01
C GLN A 269 -5.95 16.69 -0.07
N ILE A 270 -4.75 17.09 0.38
CA ILE A 270 -3.60 17.46 -0.46
C ILE A 270 -2.40 16.63 -0.02
N ASN A 271 -1.80 15.82 -0.90
CA ASN A 271 -0.58 15.07 -0.54
C ASN A 271 0.61 16.01 -0.26
N LYS A 272 1.01 16.77 -1.28
CA LYS A 272 2.13 17.73 -1.22
C LYS A 272 1.65 19.12 -1.58
N THR A 273 1.94 20.10 -0.75
CA THR A 273 1.63 21.51 -1.04
C THR A 273 2.60 22.08 -2.08
N ALA A 274 2.19 23.14 -2.77
CA ALA A 274 3.04 23.91 -3.68
C ALA A 274 4.32 24.37 -2.98
N ALA A 275 4.19 24.85 -1.74
CA ALA A 275 5.32 25.27 -0.93
C ALA A 275 6.29 24.12 -0.63
N SER A 276 5.79 22.95 -0.19
CA SER A 276 6.64 21.78 0.10
C SER A 276 7.35 21.22 -1.15
N SER A 277 6.77 21.42 -2.33
CA SER A 277 7.36 21.05 -3.62
C SER A 277 8.24 22.15 -4.23
N GLY A 278 8.45 23.28 -3.55
CA GLY A 278 9.30 24.38 -4.02
C GLY A 278 8.72 25.15 -5.21
N ILE A 279 7.40 25.13 -5.40
CA ILE A 279 6.72 25.82 -6.50
C ILE A 279 6.57 27.30 -6.14
N ARG A 280 7.17 28.18 -6.94
CA ARG A 280 7.10 29.63 -6.71
C ARG A 280 5.93 30.23 -7.48
N PRO A 281 5.34 31.35 -7.02
CA PRO A 281 4.29 32.04 -7.76
C PRO A 281 4.66 32.37 -9.22
N SER A 282 5.94 32.67 -9.49
CA SER A 282 6.44 32.92 -10.85
C SER A 282 6.39 31.69 -11.76
N ASP A 283 6.48 30.48 -11.20
CA ASP A 283 6.50 29.22 -11.95
C ASP A 283 5.09 28.85 -12.48
N ILE A 284 4.05 29.38 -11.82
CA ILE A 284 2.63 29.09 -12.09
C ILE A 284 1.81 30.36 -12.39
N GLY A 285 2.47 31.50 -12.59
CA GLY A 285 1.84 32.81 -12.80
C GLY A 285 1.40 33.07 -14.25
N PRO A 286 1.13 34.33 -14.64
CA PRO A 286 0.68 34.69 -15.99
C PRO A 286 1.66 34.31 -17.12
N ALA A 287 2.94 34.17 -16.80
CA ALA A 287 3.98 33.74 -17.73
C ALA A 287 3.98 32.21 -17.98
N TRP A 288 3.24 31.43 -17.20
CA TRP A 288 3.14 29.99 -17.39
C TRP A 288 2.61 29.64 -18.78
N ARG A 289 3.15 28.56 -19.35
CA ARG A 289 2.75 28.02 -20.65
C ARG A 289 2.65 26.50 -20.56
N LEU A 290 1.72 25.94 -21.34
CA LEU A 290 1.68 24.51 -21.64
C LEU A 290 2.30 24.27 -23.01
N THR A 291 3.33 23.43 -23.08
CA THR A 291 3.83 22.88 -24.34
C THR A 291 3.11 21.57 -24.64
N VAL A 292 2.44 21.49 -25.78
CA VAL A 292 1.85 20.25 -26.30
C VAL A 292 2.68 19.81 -27.50
N ARG A 293 3.17 18.57 -27.48
CA ARG A 293 4.07 18.03 -28.52
C ARG A 293 3.61 16.65 -28.99
N GLY A 294 3.77 16.36 -30.27
CA GLY A 294 3.51 15.04 -30.84
C GLY A 294 3.62 15.06 -32.37
N ALA A 295 3.97 13.93 -32.99
CA ALA A 295 4.08 13.78 -34.44
C ALA A 295 4.93 14.88 -35.15
N GLY A 296 6.03 15.31 -34.51
CA GLY A 296 6.90 16.37 -35.04
C GLY A 296 6.31 17.79 -34.99
N ARG A 297 5.13 17.96 -34.38
CA ARG A 297 4.47 19.26 -34.15
C ARG A 297 4.55 19.67 -32.70
N GLN A 298 4.51 20.98 -32.47
CA GLN A 298 4.49 21.54 -31.13
C GLN A 298 3.62 22.79 -31.10
N GLU A 299 2.75 22.86 -30.09
CA GLU A 299 1.92 24.01 -29.77
C GLU A 299 2.26 24.53 -28.38
N VAL A 300 2.19 25.85 -28.19
CA VAL A 300 2.43 26.50 -26.90
C VAL A 300 1.20 27.31 -26.52
N LEU A 301 0.52 26.89 -25.45
CA LEU A 301 -0.76 27.43 -25.04
C LEU A 301 -0.61 28.26 -23.76
N THR A 302 -1.29 29.40 -23.71
CA THR A 302 -1.52 30.12 -22.47
C THR A 302 -2.70 29.50 -21.71
N ARG A 303 -2.83 29.80 -20.42
CA ARG A 303 -4.01 29.39 -19.64
C ARG A 303 -5.31 29.93 -20.25
N GLN A 304 -5.29 31.17 -20.76
CA GLN A 304 -6.47 31.78 -21.40
C GLN A 304 -6.88 31.04 -22.68
N MET A 305 -5.91 30.59 -23.48
CA MET A 305 -6.19 29.76 -24.66
C MET A 305 -6.83 28.43 -24.25
N LEU A 306 -6.32 27.78 -23.20
CA LEU A 306 -6.91 26.54 -22.68
C LEU A 306 -8.34 26.73 -22.14
N LEU A 307 -8.64 27.88 -21.51
CA LEU A 307 -9.98 28.23 -21.04
C LEU A 307 -10.96 28.48 -22.20
N ALA A 308 -10.47 28.94 -23.34
CA ALA A 308 -11.28 29.16 -24.55
C ALA A 308 -11.55 27.89 -25.35
N MET A 309 -10.82 26.79 -25.09
CA MET A 309 -11.08 25.48 -25.70
C MET A 309 -12.36 24.84 -25.13
N PRO A 310 -12.97 23.86 -25.82
CA PRO A 310 -14.09 23.10 -25.30
C PRO A 310 -13.78 22.47 -23.93
N GLN A 311 -14.57 22.84 -22.92
CA GLN A 311 -14.41 22.32 -21.55
C GLN A 311 -15.26 21.07 -21.35
N ARG A 312 -14.73 20.10 -20.62
CA ARG A 312 -15.44 18.87 -20.19
C ARG A 312 -15.35 18.72 -18.68
N GLN A 313 -16.35 18.07 -18.10
CA GLN A 313 -16.42 17.80 -16.66
C GLN A 313 -16.30 16.31 -16.37
N ALA A 314 -15.65 15.97 -15.27
CA ALA A 314 -15.57 14.60 -14.77
C ALA A 314 -15.63 14.58 -13.23
N ALA A 315 -16.49 13.71 -12.69
CA ALA A 315 -16.58 13.43 -11.26
C ALA A 315 -15.56 12.33 -10.91
N LEU A 316 -14.42 12.70 -10.33
CA LEU A 316 -13.34 11.75 -10.03
C LEU A 316 -12.77 11.95 -8.62
N PRO A 317 -12.50 10.86 -7.88
CA PRO A 317 -11.77 10.94 -6.62
C PRO A 317 -10.26 11.03 -6.89
N ILE A 318 -9.53 11.58 -5.92
CA ILE A 318 -8.10 11.32 -5.78
C ILE A 318 -7.95 10.17 -4.79
N ALA A 319 -7.14 9.16 -5.14
CA ALA A 319 -6.80 8.05 -4.26
C ALA A 319 -5.29 7.93 -4.11
N CYS A 320 -4.80 8.12 -2.90
CA CYS A 320 -3.37 8.17 -2.62
C CYS A 320 -2.83 6.81 -2.18
N VAL A 321 -1.54 6.58 -2.42
CA VAL A 321 -0.87 5.31 -2.12
C VAL A 321 -0.69 5.09 -0.61
N GLU A 322 -0.81 6.16 0.17
CA GLU A 322 -0.82 6.17 1.62
C GLU A 322 -2.20 5.78 2.19
N GLY A 323 -3.20 5.52 1.33
CA GLY A 323 -4.48 4.89 1.70
C GLY A 323 -5.65 5.85 1.85
N TRP A 324 -5.41 7.16 1.94
CA TRP A 324 -6.48 8.14 1.94
C TRP A 324 -6.99 8.42 0.52
N SER A 325 -8.26 8.79 0.42
CA SER A 325 -8.89 9.22 -0.83
C SER A 325 -9.75 10.47 -0.60
N THR A 326 -10.26 11.07 -1.66
CA THR A 326 -11.30 12.10 -1.60
C THR A 326 -12.65 11.52 -2.00
N PRO A 327 -13.78 12.16 -1.62
CA PRO A 327 -15.01 12.05 -2.39
C PRO A 327 -14.77 12.44 -3.84
N ASP A 328 -15.70 12.10 -4.71
CA ASP A 328 -15.62 12.52 -6.11
C ASP A 328 -15.67 14.05 -6.17
N GLN A 329 -14.65 14.66 -6.77
CA GLN A 329 -14.58 16.11 -7.01
C GLN A 329 -15.00 16.38 -8.45
N GLN A 330 -15.64 17.51 -8.69
CA GLN A 330 -16.07 17.94 -10.02
C GLN A 330 -14.93 18.67 -10.72
N TRP A 331 -14.15 17.95 -11.51
CA TRP A 331 -13.06 18.53 -12.29
C TRP A 331 -13.58 19.08 -13.60
N SER A 332 -13.05 20.21 -14.06
CA SER A 332 -13.30 20.69 -15.42
C SER A 332 -12.04 21.19 -16.11
N GLY A 333 -11.95 20.91 -17.42
CA GLY A 333 -10.79 21.23 -18.22
C GLY A 333 -10.88 20.70 -19.65
N VAL A 334 -9.75 20.63 -20.34
CA VAL A 334 -9.66 20.16 -21.73
C VAL A 334 -9.34 18.66 -21.74
N ARG A 335 -9.97 17.88 -22.62
CA ARG A 335 -9.64 16.45 -22.74
C ARG A 335 -8.23 16.27 -23.28
N LEU A 336 -7.55 15.21 -22.83
CA LEU A 336 -6.22 14.89 -23.35
C LEU A 336 -6.24 14.58 -24.85
N THR A 337 -7.33 13.98 -25.36
CA THR A 337 -7.54 13.74 -26.80
C THR A 337 -7.65 15.02 -27.62
N ASP A 338 -8.25 16.06 -27.05
CA ASP A 338 -8.46 17.34 -27.76
C ASP A 338 -7.14 18.13 -27.82
N LEU A 339 -6.28 17.98 -26.79
CA LEU A 339 -4.92 18.50 -26.81
C LEU A 339 -4.03 17.75 -27.80
N ALA A 340 -4.16 16.42 -27.88
CA ALA A 340 -3.46 15.61 -28.88
C ALA A 340 -3.83 16.04 -30.31
N ALA A 341 -5.10 16.41 -30.54
CA ALA A 341 -5.57 16.82 -31.86
C ALA A 341 -4.86 18.07 -32.39
N LEU A 342 -4.44 18.98 -31.50
CA LEU A 342 -3.68 20.18 -31.87
C LEU A 342 -2.34 19.85 -32.55
N VAL A 343 -1.73 18.73 -32.16
CA VAL A 343 -0.47 18.24 -32.75
C VAL A 343 -0.70 17.15 -33.81
N GLY A 344 -1.91 17.07 -34.36
CA GLY A 344 -2.26 16.16 -35.46
C GLY A 344 -2.57 14.72 -35.02
N LEU A 345 -2.69 14.47 -33.72
CA LEU A 345 -3.03 13.16 -33.16
C LEU A 345 -4.50 13.19 -32.71
N GLY A 346 -5.42 12.68 -33.53
CA GLY A 346 -6.87 12.69 -33.23
C GLY A 346 -7.26 11.75 -32.08
N THR A 347 -8.39 11.05 -32.26
CA THR A 347 -8.93 10.13 -31.25
C THR A 347 -8.08 8.87 -31.03
N ASP A 348 -7.15 8.55 -31.94
CA ASP A 348 -6.15 7.49 -31.75
C ASP A 348 -4.95 7.98 -30.93
N THR A 349 -5.21 8.68 -29.83
CA THR A 349 -4.19 9.32 -28.99
C THR A 349 -3.24 8.26 -28.41
N PRO A 350 -1.92 8.30 -28.67
CA PRO A 350 -0.98 7.33 -28.12
C PRO A 350 -0.75 7.57 -26.61
N GLN A 351 0.26 6.90 -26.03
CA GLN A 351 0.71 7.23 -24.68
C GLN A 351 1.14 8.70 -24.58
N VAL A 352 1.03 9.28 -23.39
CA VAL A 352 1.43 10.68 -23.14
C VAL A 352 2.37 10.78 -21.95
N LEU A 353 3.53 11.40 -22.17
CA LEU A 353 4.40 11.86 -21.09
C LEU A 353 3.87 13.20 -20.57
N VAL A 354 3.57 13.24 -19.28
CA VAL A 354 3.10 14.43 -18.56
C VAL A 354 4.22 14.93 -17.67
N GLU A 355 4.61 16.20 -17.82
CA GLU A 355 5.69 16.80 -17.02
C GLU A 355 5.19 17.98 -16.19
N SER A 356 5.66 18.04 -14.95
CA SER A 356 5.41 19.12 -13.99
C SER A 356 6.54 20.16 -14.03
N VAL A 357 6.23 21.37 -13.57
CA VAL A 357 7.26 22.37 -13.24
C VAL A 357 8.13 21.97 -12.03
N GLN A 358 7.70 20.97 -11.24
CA GLN A 358 8.42 20.50 -10.07
C GLN A 358 9.81 19.96 -10.44
N ARG A 359 10.86 20.47 -9.78
CA ARG A 359 12.26 20.19 -10.14
C ARG A 359 12.87 18.93 -9.51
N GLY A 360 12.17 18.28 -8.59
CA GLY A 360 12.69 17.10 -7.88
C GLY A 360 11.59 16.17 -7.38
N GLY A 361 11.98 14.95 -6.99
CA GLY A 361 11.07 13.88 -6.55
C GLY A 361 10.70 12.91 -7.68
N SER A 362 10.44 11.65 -7.32
CA SER A 362 10.35 10.53 -8.27
C SER A 362 9.18 10.56 -9.26
N PHE A 363 8.23 11.48 -9.09
CA PHE A 363 7.02 11.59 -9.93
C PHE A 363 6.76 13.04 -10.36
N SER A 364 7.82 13.80 -10.67
CA SER A 364 7.71 15.09 -11.38
C SER A 364 7.27 14.93 -12.85
N SER A 365 7.33 13.70 -13.37
CA SER A 365 6.82 13.31 -14.67
C SER A 365 6.26 11.88 -14.61
N VAL A 366 5.26 11.58 -15.45
CA VAL A 366 4.62 10.26 -15.55
C VAL A 366 4.21 9.98 -16.99
N VAL A 367 4.19 8.72 -17.40
CA VAL A 367 3.62 8.31 -18.68
C VAL A 367 2.26 7.67 -18.46
N LEU A 368 1.25 8.15 -19.18
CA LEU A 368 -0.08 7.56 -19.19
C LEU A 368 -0.24 6.65 -20.40
N ALA A 369 -0.84 5.48 -20.19
CA ALA A 369 -1.11 4.52 -21.24
C ALA A 369 -2.15 5.05 -22.25
N PRO A 370 -2.21 4.51 -23.48
CA PRO A 370 -3.18 4.97 -24.49
C PRO A 370 -4.63 4.93 -24.01
N ASN A 371 -5.05 3.90 -23.29
CA ASN A 371 -6.40 3.80 -22.72
C ASN A 371 -6.67 4.91 -21.68
N GLN A 372 -5.66 5.29 -20.88
CA GLN A 372 -5.76 6.38 -19.92
C GLN A 372 -5.82 7.74 -20.62
N ALA A 373 -5.03 7.95 -21.67
CA ALA A 373 -5.05 9.19 -22.45
C ALA A 373 -6.37 9.38 -23.22
N ARG A 374 -6.96 8.29 -23.71
CA ARG A 374 -8.20 8.32 -24.53
C ARG A 374 -9.49 8.40 -23.72
N ASP A 375 -9.48 8.02 -22.43
CA ASP A 375 -10.69 8.01 -21.60
C ASP A 375 -11.36 9.39 -21.60
N GLU A 376 -12.69 9.42 -21.77
CA GLU A 376 -13.44 10.68 -21.85
C GLU A 376 -13.39 11.52 -20.57
N ARG A 377 -13.06 10.89 -19.44
CA ARG A 377 -12.93 11.52 -18.13
C ARG A 377 -11.49 12.00 -17.85
N SER A 378 -10.54 11.70 -18.73
CA SER A 378 -9.15 12.14 -18.60
C SER A 378 -8.99 13.58 -19.10
N LEU A 379 -8.65 14.47 -18.17
CA LEU A 379 -8.62 15.91 -18.41
C LEU A 379 -7.27 16.51 -18.03
N LEU A 380 -6.85 17.53 -18.76
CA LEU A 380 -6.05 18.61 -18.20
C LEU A 380 -7.02 19.58 -17.51
N ALA A 381 -7.24 19.35 -16.21
CA ALA A 381 -8.15 20.14 -15.38
C ALA A 381 -7.57 21.54 -15.10
N LEU A 382 -8.45 22.54 -15.19
CA LEU A 382 -8.18 23.97 -14.93
C LEU A 382 -8.99 24.49 -13.73
N HIS A 383 -10.10 23.82 -13.42
CA HIS A 383 -10.98 24.12 -12.28
C HIS A 383 -11.35 22.84 -11.51
N VAL A 384 -11.75 23.02 -10.27
CA VAL A 384 -12.34 21.98 -9.43
C VAL A 384 -13.51 22.56 -8.62
N ASN A 385 -14.63 21.83 -8.58
CA ASN A 385 -15.84 22.21 -7.86
C ASN A 385 -16.32 23.65 -8.19
N GLY A 386 -16.20 24.04 -9.46
CA GLY A 386 -16.65 25.35 -9.96
C GLY A 386 -15.70 26.52 -9.69
N ALA A 387 -14.50 26.29 -9.13
CA ALA A 387 -13.51 27.33 -8.89
C ALA A 387 -12.16 26.99 -9.53
N ASP A 388 -11.31 28.01 -9.72
CA ASP A 388 -9.91 27.79 -10.10
C ASP A 388 -9.23 26.81 -9.14
N LEU A 389 -8.32 26.00 -9.68
CA LEU A 389 -7.44 25.19 -8.85
C LEU A 389 -6.69 26.11 -7.87
N SER A 390 -6.54 25.69 -6.62
CA SER A 390 -5.56 26.32 -5.74
C SER A 390 -4.13 25.96 -6.19
N PRO A 391 -3.11 26.74 -5.78
CA PRO A 391 -1.72 26.33 -5.98
C PRO A 391 -1.45 24.91 -5.50
N ASP A 392 -2.00 24.50 -4.36
CA ASP A 392 -1.79 23.16 -3.79
C ASP A 392 -2.47 22.03 -4.58
N HIS A 393 -3.57 22.34 -5.28
CA HIS A 393 -4.25 21.40 -6.18
C HIS A 393 -3.74 21.43 -7.61
N GLY A 394 -2.71 22.24 -7.91
CA GLY A 394 -1.99 22.20 -9.17
C GLY A 394 -2.29 23.36 -10.12
N TYR A 395 -2.76 24.52 -9.62
CA TYR A 395 -2.85 25.73 -10.44
C TYR A 395 -1.55 26.00 -11.21
N PRO A 396 -1.59 26.30 -12.53
CA PRO A 396 -2.77 26.65 -13.31
C PRO A 396 -3.48 25.48 -13.98
N ALA A 397 -2.85 24.29 -14.01
CA ALA A 397 -3.35 23.11 -14.68
C ALA A 397 -2.79 21.82 -14.05
N ARG A 398 -3.65 20.81 -13.93
CA ARG A 398 -3.26 19.45 -13.51
C ARG A 398 -3.83 18.41 -14.45
N VAL A 399 -3.21 17.24 -14.52
CA VAL A 399 -3.88 16.06 -15.08
C VAL A 399 -4.75 15.41 -14.01
N ILE A 400 -5.93 14.95 -14.42
CA ILE A 400 -6.79 14.05 -13.65
C ILE A 400 -7.25 12.90 -14.56
N ILE A 401 -7.12 11.66 -14.10
CA ILE A 401 -7.51 10.45 -14.84
C ILE A 401 -8.25 9.47 -13.91
N PRO A 402 -9.20 8.69 -14.44
CA PRO A 402 -9.94 7.71 -13.65
C PRO A 402 -9.07 6.52 -13.21
N ALA A 403 -9.43 5.92 -12.08
CA ALA A 403 -8.87 4.69 -11.54
C ALA A 403 -7.34 4.67 -11.38
N ALA A 404 -6.66 5.81 -11.27
CA ALA A 404 -5.20 5.85 -11.16
C ALA A 404 -4.70 6.18 -9.75
N PRO A 405 -3.45 5.81 -9.41
CA PRO A 405 -2.76 6.33 -8.25
C PRO A 405 -2.70 7.86 -8.27
N GLY A 406 -2.84 8.49 -7.10
CA GLY A 406 -2.81 9.95 -6.96
C GLY A 406 -1.54 10.60 -7.55
N VAL A 407 -0.43 9.87 -7.52
CA VAL A 407 0.85 10.29 -8.11
C VAL A 407 0.83 10.43 -9.63
N HIS A 408 -0.10 9.77 -10.34
CA HIS A 408 -0.26 9.91 -11.80
C HIS A 408 -1.12 11.12 -12.19
N ASN A 409 -1.79 11.74 -11.22
CA ASN A 409 -2.62 12.93 -11.44
C ASN A 409 -1.76 14.18 -11.29
N THR A 410 -0.75 14.31 -12.17
CA THR A 410 0.35 15.28 -12.10
C THR A 410 -0.16 16.71 -11.95
N LYS A 411 0.42 17.45 -11.00
CA LYS A 411 0.11 18.86 -10.72
C LYS A 411 1.11 19.80 -11.39
N TRP A 412 0.72 21.05 -11.61
CA TRP A 412 1.57 22.10 -12.17
C TRP A 412 2.17 21.71 -13.53
N VAL A 413 1.32 21.15 -14.39
CA VAL A 413 1.74 20.58 -15.68
C VAL A 413 2.31 21.69 -16.56
N THR A 414 3.39 21.40 -17.28
CA THR A 414 4.02 22.34 -18.24
C THR A 414 4.22 21.72 -19.60
N ARG A 415 4.28 20.38 -19.70
CA ARG A 415 4.41 19.69 -20.97
C ARG A 415 3.55 18.43 -21.06
N LEU A 416 2.97 18.22 -22.23
CA LEU A 416 2.37 16.97 -22.68
C LEU A 416 3.05 16.54 -23.97
N THR A 417 3.70 15.38 -23.96
CA THR A 417 4.37 14.81 -25.14
C THR A 417 3.69 13.50 -25.53
N PHE A 418 3.04 13.48 -26.67
CA PHE A 418 2.26 12.35 -27.17
C PHE A 418 3.06 11.49 -28.14
N GLY A 419 3.14 10.19 -27.87
CA GLY A 419 3.63 9.17 -28.83
C GLY A 419 5.12 9.19 -29.14
N GLU A 420 5.90 10.05 -28.50
CA GLU A 420 7.36 10.04 -28.62
C GLU A 420 7.98 9.02 -27.63
N PRO A 421 9.13 8.41 -27.96
CA PRO A 421 9.86 7.54 -27.03
C PRO A 421 10.19 8.29 -25.73
N VAL A 422 9.99 7.63 -24.58
CA VAL A 422 10.12 8.24 -23.24
C VAL A 422 11.25 7.62 -22.42
#